data_AF-A0A6B2SYK9-F1
#
_entry.id   AF-A0A6B2SYK9-F1
#
_cell.length_a   1.000
_cell.length_b   1.000
_cell.length_c   1.000
_cell.angle_alpha   90.00
_cell.angle_beta   90.00
_cell.angle_gamma   90.00
#
_symmetry.space_group_name_H-M   'P 1'
#
loop_
_entity.id
_entity.type
_entity.pdbx_description
1 polymer ?
#
loop_
_entity_poly.entity_id
_entity_poly.type
_entity_poly.pdbx_seq_one_letter_code
_entity_poly.pdbx_strand_id
1 'polypeptide(L)'
;APFAAGPWLFSHNGALTGWPRSLAALAQGLPPAELLSMEARCDSALVWALVLNRLRRGDEEAQALADTVLEVAEAAPGSRLNLLLTNGDTIAATAWGDTLWYLAEPGRRTVVASEPYDDDPHWREVPDRTLLAASRTDVLLTPLKEPPA
;
A
#
# COMPACT_ATOMS: atom_id res chain seq x y z
N ALA A 1 -3.48 -2.48 -11.85
CA ALA A 1 -2.53 -1.42 -11.48
C ALA A 1 -1.82 -0.88 -12.72
N PRO A 2 -1.45 0.42 -12.73
CA PRO A 2 -1.78 1.35 -11.65
C PRO A 2 -3.27 1.72 -11.69
N PHE A 3 -3.90 1.78 -10.52
CA PHE A 3 -5.15 2.52 -10.33
C PHE A 3 -4.81 4.00 -10.12
N ALA A 4 -5.71 4.91 -10.45
CA ALA A 4 -5.42 6.35 -10.39
C ALA A 4 -6.61 7.19 -9.90
N ALA A 5 -6.34 8.21 -9.09
CA ALA A 5 -7.32 9.25 -8.78
C ALA A 5 -6.62 10.56 -8.41
N GLY A 6 -6.91 11.63 -9.15
CA GLY A 6 -6.26 12.93 -8.92
C GLY A 6 -4.74 12.81 -9.04
N PRO A 7 -3.96 13.22 -8.01
CA PRO A 7 -2.50 13.11 -8.05
C PRO A 7 -1.99 11.69 -7.80
N TRP A 8 -2.84 10.78 -7.29
CA TRP A 8 -2.40 9.50 -6.77
C TRP A 8 -2.36 8.41 -7.83
N LEU A 9 -1.26 7.65 -7.81
CA LEU A 9 -1.11 6.37 -8.49
C LEU A 9 -0.92 5.27 -7.44
N PHE A 10 -1.66 4.17 -7.59
CA PHE A 10 -1.67 3.07 -6.63
C PHE A 10 -1.45 1.72 -7.31
N SER A 11 -0.65 0.87 -6.66
CA SER A 11 -0.45 -0.52 -7.01
C SER A 11 -0.57 -1.42 -5.78
N HIS A 12 -1.01 -2.64 -6.01
CA HIS A 12 -1.04 -3.72 -5.03
C HIS A 12 -0.35 -4.93 -5.66
N ASN A 13 0.71 -5.40 -5.01
CA ASN A 13 1.33 -6.69 -5.28
C ASN A 13 0.96 -7.64 -4.15
N GLY A 14 0.05 -8.58 -4.43
CA GLY A 14 -0.47 -9.47 -3.42
C GLY A 14 -1.82 -10.05 -3.79
N ALA A 15 -2.46 -10.66 -2.80
CA ALA A 15 -3.78 -11.24 -2.93
C ALA A 15 -4.44 -11.31 -1.55
N LEU A 16 -5.74 -11.06 -1.50
CA LEU A 16 -6.50 -11.15 -0.26
C LEU A 16 -7.06 -12.55 -0.02
N THR A 17 -6.71 -13.13 1.12
CA THR A 17 -7.24 -14.42 1.55
C THR A 17 -8.76 -14.32 1.78
N GLY A 18 -9.52 -15.28 1.26
CA GLY A 18 -10.97 -15.35 1.47
C GLY A 18 -11.80 -14.32 0.67
N TRP A 19 -11.18 -13.60 -0.26
CA TRP A 19 -11.87 -12.67 -1.15
C TRP A 19 -13.04 -13.36 -1.91
N PRO A 20 -14.22 -12.72 -2.07
CA PRO A 20 -14.57 -11.38 -1.58
C PRO A 20 -15.15 -11.35 -0.16
N ARG A 21 -15.45 -12.51 0.44
CA ARG A 21 -16.24 -12.58 1.68
C ARG A 21 -15.52 -12.02 2.89
N SER A 22 -14.20 -12.21 2.99
CA SER A 22 -13.40 -11.71 4.12
C SER A 22 -13.49 -10.19 4.29
N LEU A 23 -13.67 -9.43 3.20
CA LEU A 23 -13.69 -7.98 3.23
C LEU A 23 -15.12 -7.39 3.24
N ALA A 24 -16.14 -8.22 3.35
CA ALA A 24 -17.53 -7.76 3.28
C ALA A 24 -17.90 -6.75 4.39
N ALA A 25 -17.32 -6.89 5.59
CA ALA A 25 -17.52 -5.94 6.69
C ALA A 25 -16.84 -4.59 6.41
N LEU A 26 -15.58 -4.60 5.98
CA LEU A 26 -14.84 -3.38 5.62
C LEU A 26 -15.51 -2.63 4.47
N ALA A 27 -16.04 -3.34 3.48
CA ALA A 27 -16.77 -2.73 2.37
C ALA A 27 -18.02 -1.95 2.80
N GLN A 28 -18.65 -2.27 3.96
CA GLN A 28 -19.79 -1.50 4.47
C GLN A 28 -19.41 -0.09 4.93
N GLY A 29 -18.13 0.15 5.24
CA GLY A 29 -17.61 1.47 5.59
C GLY A 29 -17.42 2.40 4.39
N LEU A 30 -17.50 1.89 3.16
CA LEU A 30 -17.37 2.68 1.95
C LEU A 30 -18.72 3.25 1.51
N PRO A 31 -18.76 4.52 1.04
CA PRO A 31 -19.96 5.06 0.40
C PRO A 31 -20.35 4.20 -0.81
N PRO A 32 -21.66 3.90 -1.02
CA PRO A 32 -22.10 3.10 -2.16
C PRO A 32 -21.65 3.63 -3.52
N ALA A 33 -21.55 4.96 -3.66
CA ALA A 33 -21.04 5.59 -4.88
C ALA A 33 -19.59 5.20 -5.17
N GLU A 34 -18.74 5.04 -4.15
CA GLU A 34 -17.34 4.65 -4.34
C GLU A 34 -17.23 3.18 -4.77
N LEU A 35 -18.00 2.29 -4.13
CA LEU A 35 -18.10 0.89 -4.53
C LEU A 35 -18.58 0.71 -5.98
N LEU A 36 -19.60 1.49 -6.38
CA LEU A 36 -20.14 1.45 -7.74
C LEU A 36 -19.18 2.04 -8.78
N SER A 37 -18.25 2.90 -8.36
CA SER A 37 -17.25 3.53 -9.23
C SER A 37 -15.95 2.74 -9.37
N MET A 38 -15.82 1.59 -8.70
CA MET A 38 -14.61 0.77 -8.77
C MET A 38 -14.30 0.36 -10.21
N GLU A 39 -13.06 0.61 -10.63
CA GLU A 39 -12.58 0.36 -12.00
C GLU A 39 -12.56 -1.14 -12.37
N ALA A 40 -12.52 -2.03 -11.38
CA ALA A 40 -12.51 -3.47 -11.58
C ALA A 40 -13.16 -4.24 -10.42
N ARG A 41 -13.61 -5.46 -10.70
CA ARG A 41 -14.14 -6.40 -9.69
C ARG A 41 -13.04 -7.34 -9.17
N CYS A 42 -11.99 -6.77 -8.60
CA CYS A 42 -10.92 -7.52 -7.97
C CYS A 42 -10.62 -6.98 -6.57
N ASP A 43 -9.90 -7.79 -5.79
CA ASP A 43 -9.48 -7.46 -4.44
C ASP A 43 -8.66 -6.16 -4.37
N SER A 44 -7.72 -6.01 -5.31
CA SER A 44 -6.85 -4.84 -5.43
C SER A 44 -7.63 -3.55 -5.66
N ALA A 45 -8.74 -3.61 -6.40
CA ALA A 45 -9.60 -2.46 -6.61
C ALA A 45 -10.38 -2.08 -5.34
N LEU A 46 -10.76 -3.05 -4.49
CA LEU A 46 -11.38 -2.73 -3.20
C LEU A 46 -10.36 -2.14 -2.23
N VAL A 47 -9.15 -2.69 -2.16
CA VAL A 47 -8.06 -2.11 -1.35
C VAL A 47 -7.81 -0.67 -1.79
N TRP A 48 -7.76 -0.41 -3.10
CA TRP A 48 -7.65 0.95 -3.61
C TRP A 48 -8.82 1.84 -3.16
N ALA A 49 -10.06 1.36 -3.23
CA ALA A 49 -11.21 2.13 -2.75
C ALA A 49 -11.13 2.47 -1.26
N LEU A 50 -10.66 1.54 -0.41
CA LEU A 50 -10.42 1.77 1.01
C LEU A 50 -9.37 2.85 1.26
N VAL A 51 -8.23 2.76 0.57
CA VAL A 51 -7.14 3.76 0.65
C VAL A 51 -7.64 5.12 0.16
N LEU A 52 -8.31 5.16 -1.00
CA LEU A 52 -8.77 6.41 -1.62
C LEU A 52 -9.82 7.12 -0.75
N ASN A 53 -10.72 6.38 -0.09
CA ASN A 53 -11.67 6.96 0.85
C ASN A 53 -10.96 7.67 2.02
N ARG A 54 -9.89 7.07 2.56
CA ARG A 54 -9.06 7.68 3.62
C ARG A 54 -8.37 8.95 3.15
N LEU A 55 -7.72 8.89 1.99
CA LEU A 55 -7.06 10.04 1.37
C LEU A 55 -8.03 11.21 1.16
N ARG A 56 -9.25 10.93 0.66
CA ARG A 56 -10.30 11.95 0.46
C ARG A 56 -10.82 12.56 1.77
N ARG A 57 -10.68 11.86 2.88
CA ARG A 57 -11.04 12.34 4.22
C ARG A 57 -9.92 13.14 4.88
N GLY A 58 -8.74 13.22 4.26
CA GLY A 58 -7.63 14.04 4.69
C GLY A 58 -6.49 13.28 5.37
N ASP A 59 -6.49 11.94 5.35
CA ASP A 59 -5.36 11.16 5.84
C ASP A 59 -4.13 11.37 4.93
N GLU A 60 -2.94 11.44 5.52
CA GLU A 60 -1.68 11.42 4.77
C GLU A 60 -1.45 10.05 4.11
N GLU A 61 -0.68 9.99 3.01
CA GLU A 61 -0.51 8.76 2.22
C GLU A 61 0.00 7.57 3.04
N ALA A 62 0.99 7.82 3.90
CA ALA A 62 1.58 6.78 4.75
C ALA A 62 0.56 6.25 5.77
N GLN A 63 -0.24 7.14 6.37
CA GLN A 63 -1.28 6.78 7.33
C GLN A 63 -2.41 6.00 6.66
N ALA A 64 -2.86 6.44 5.48
CA ALA A 64 -3.92 5.77 4.72
C ALA A 64 -3.53 4.33 4.35
N LEU A 65 -2.27 4.08 3.94
CA LEU A 65 -1.78 2.72 3.69
C LEU A 65 -1.69 1.89 4.96
N ALA A 66 -1.09 2.44 6.02
CA ALA A 66 -0.90 1.72 7.29
C ALA A 66 -2.22 1.22 7.86
N ASP A 67 -3.22 2.11 7.99
CA ASP A 67 -4.51 1.75 8.56
C ASP A 67 -5.27 0.75 7.68
N THR A 68 -5.25 0.94 6.35
CA THR A 68 -5.87 -0.03 5.44
C THR A 68 -5.20 -1.39 5.53
N VAL A 69 -3.87 -1.47 5.58
CA VAL A 69 -3.17 -2.76 5.69
C VAL A 69 -3.51 -3.47 7.00
N LEU A 70 -3.54 -2.75 8.12
CA LEU A 70 -3.86 -3.33 9.42
C LEU A 70 -5.30 -3.88 9.47
N GLU A 71 -6.28 -3.09 9.01
CA GLU A 71 -7.68 -3.53 8.97
C GLU A 71 -7.90 -4.72 8.02
N VAL A 72 -7.26 -4.70 6.86
CA VAL A 72 -7.38 -5.79 5.88
C VAL A 72 -6.67 -7.05 6.39
N ALA A 73 -5.52 -6.93 7.04
CA ALA A 73 -4.82 -8.06 7.63
C ALA A 73 -5.61 -8.70 8.78
N GLU A 74 -6.34 -7.91 9.57
CA GLU A 74 -7.25 -8.40 10.60
C GLU A 74 -8.45 -9.16 9.98
N ALA A 75 -9.08 -8.57 8.96
CA ALA A 75 -10.26 -9.16 8.31
C ALA A 75 -9.93 -10.36 7.42
N ALA A 76 -8.73 -10.40 6.85
CA ALA A 76 -8.24 -11.44 5.95
C ALA A 76 -6.81 -11.90 6.32
N PRO A 77 -6.63 -12.61 7.44
CA PRO A 77 -5.32 -13.09 7.86
C PRO A 77 -4.62 -13.92 6.78
N GLY A 78 -3.29 -13.76 6.66
CA GLY A 78 -2.48 -14.43 5.65
C GLY A 78 -2.54 -13.81 4.25
N SER A 79 -3.18 -12.65 4.09
CA SER A 79 -3.12 -11.86 2.85
C SER A 79 -1.72 -11.27 2.64
N ARG A 80 -1.33 -11.13 1.37
CA ARG A 80 -0.14 -10.34 0.99
C ARG A 80 -0.59 -8.95 0.57
N LEU A 81 0.05 -7.92 1.11
CA LEU A 81 -0.42 -6.54 1.06
C LEU A 81 0.75 -5.58 0.76
N ASN A 82 1.55 -5.88 -0.28
CA ASN A 82 2.54 -4.91 -0.74
C ASN A 82 1.85 -3.83 -1.54
N LEU A 83 1.55 -2.72 -0.87
CA LEU A 83 0.91 -1.55 -1.46
C LEU A 83 2.00 -0.55 -1.86
N LEU A 84 1.79 0.15 -2.96
CA LEU A 84 2.64 1.26 -3.38
C LEU A 84 1.75 2.41 -3.86
N LEU A 85 1.91 3.56 -3.23
CA LEU A 85 1.17 4.78 -3.49
C LEU A 85 2.16 5.91 -3.73
N THR A 86 1.90 6.73 -4.75
CA THR A 86 2.66 7.95 -4.98
C THR A 86 1.75 9.08 -5.46
N ASN A 87 2.08 10.31 -5.07
CA ASN A 87 1.46 11.52 -5.60
C ASN A 87 2.36 12.25 -6.63
N GLY A 88 3.50 11.64 -7.01
CA GLY A 88 4.53 12.23 -7.88
C GLY A 88 5.71 12.86 -7.15
N ASP A 89 5.54 13.26 -5.88
CA ASP A 89 6.60 13.87 -5.05
C ASP A 89 7.08 12.94 -3.93
N THR A 90 6.18 12.14 -3.38
CA THR A 90 6.47 11.16 -2.33
C THR A 90 6.02 9.76 -2.72
N ILE A 91 6.59 8.75 -2.05
CA ILE A 91 6.20 7.35 -2.14
C ILE A 91 5.83 6.87 -0.74
N ALA A 92 4.66 6.27 -0.60
CA ALA A 92 4.29 5.45 0.54
C ALA A 92 4.15 4.00 0.07
N ALA A 93 4.71 3.05 0.80
CA ALA A 93 4.62 1.63 0.45
C ALA A 93 4.61 0.74 1.68
N THR A 94 4.10 -0.48 1.53
CA THR A 94 4.10 -1.48 2.61
C THR A 94 4.83 -2.74 2.16
N ALA A 95 5.66 -3.30 3.04
CA ALA A 95 6.12 -4.68 2.96
C ALA A 95 5.23 -5.51 3.89
N TRP A 96 4.46 -6.44 3.34
CA TRP A 96 3.54 -7.30 4.07
C TRP A 96 3.32 -8.64 3.35
N GLY A 97 4.09 -9.65 3.76
CA GLY A 97 3.97 -11.02 3.26
C GLY A 97 4.58 -11.25 1.87
N ASP A 98 5.27 -10.26 1.30
CA ASP A 98 6.03 -10.35 0.04
C ASP A 98 7.23 -9.38 0.08
N THR A 99 8.21 -9.53 -0.83
CA THR A 99 9.42 -8.70 -0.81
C THR A 99 9.16 -7.28 -1.30
N LEU A 100 9.85 -6.32 -0.67
CA LEU A 100 9.89 -4.94 -1.10
C LEU A 100 11.31 -4.40 -0.87
N TRP A 101 11.82 -3.67 -1.83
CA TRP A 101 13.18 -3.14 -1.84
C TRP A 101 13.13 -1.64 -2.14
N TYR A 102 14.13 -0.93 -1.63
CA TYR A 102 14.35 0.47 -1.96
C TYR A 102 15.81 0.76 -2.29
N LEU A 103 16.00 1.73 -3.16
CA LEU A 103 17.28 2.34 -3.49
C LEU A 103 17.15 3.84 -3.24
N ALA A 104 17.97 4.36 -2.34
CA ALA A 104 17.95 5.78 -1.96
C ALA A 104 19.31 6.41 -2.25
N GLU A 105 19.30 7.41 -3.14
CA GLU A 105 20.42 8.31 -3.41
C GLU A 105 19.98 9.73 -3.01
N PRO A 106 20.24 10.16 -1.76
CA PRO A 106 19.72 11.42 -1.22
C PRO A 106 19.99 12.61 -2.15
N GLY A 107 18.93 13.34 -2.50
CA GLY A 107 19.00 14.51 -3.38
C GLY A 107 19.04 14.19 -4.89
N ARG A 108 19.07 12.92 -5.26
CA ARG A 108 19.10 12.48 -6.68
C ARG A 108 17.87 11.66 -7.06
N ARG A 109 17.67 10.51 -6.42
CA ARG A 109 16.52 9.63 -6.70
C ARG A 109 16.22 8.70 -5.53
N THR A 110 14.95 8.33 -5.45
CA THR A 110 14.46 7.24 -4.60
C THR A 110 13.68 6.29 -5.49
N VAL A 111 13.93 5.00 -5.36
CA VAL A 111 13.24 3.93 -6.08
C VAL A 111 12.70 2.96 -5.05
N VAL A 112 11.47 2.49 -5.27
CA VAL A 112 10.85 1.39 -4.52
C VAL A 112 10.36 0.36 -5.52
N ALA A 113 10.72 -0.91 -5.31
CA ALA A 113 10.41 -2.01 -6.22
C ALA A 113 10.19 -3.32 -5.45
N SER A 114 9.59 -4.33 -6.08
CA SER A 114 9.43 -5.67 -5.48
C SER A 114 10.76 -6.42 -5.34
N GLU A 115 11.71 -6.13 -6.22
CA GLU A 115 13.05 -6.70 -6.27
C GLU A 115 14.02 -5.69 -6.93
N PRO A 116 15.34 -5.77 -6.66
CA PRO A 116 16.36 -5.00 -7.38
C PRO A 116 16.30 -5.30 -8.88
N TYR A 117 16.26 -4.25 -9.71
CA TYR A 117 16.29 -4.41 -11.18
C TYR A 117 17.69 -4.34 -11.79
N ASP A 118 18.71 -4.02 -10.97
CA ASP A 118 20.12 -3.96 -11.32
C ASP A 118 20.98 -4.38 -10.12
N ASP A 119 22.29 -4.47 -10.34
CA ASP A 119 23.25 -4.91 -9.32
C ASP A 119 23.77 -3.74 -8.44
N ASP A 120 23.01 -2.64 -8.30
CA ASP A 120 23.45 -1.53 -7.45
C ASP A 120 23.58 -2.01 -5.99
N PRO A 121 24.78 -1.91 -5.36
CA PRO A 121 24.99 -2.44 -4.02
C PRO A 121 24.25 -1.65 -2.93
N HIS A 122 23.62 -0.51 -3.27
CA HIS A 122 22.84 0.29 -2.32
C HIS A 122 21.37 -0.14 -2.23
N TRP A 123 20.92 -1.12 -3.02
CA TRP A 123 19.63 -1.74 -2.80
C TRP A 123 19.51 -2.28 -1.38
N ARG A 124 18.37 -1.99 -0.74
CA ARG A 124 18.07 -2.43 0.62
C ARG A 124 16.70 -3.06 0.65
N GLU A 125 16.61 -4.24 1.25
CA GLU A 125 15.34 -4.89 1.52
C GLU A 125 14.61 -4.15 2.65
N VAL A 126 13.32 -3.94 2.48
CA VAL A 126 12.42 -3.44 3.51
C VAL A 126 12.03 -4.63 4.40
N PRO A 127 12.22 -4.55 5.72
CA PRO A 127 11.76 -5.61 6.62
C PRO A 127 10.27 -5.87 6.46
N ASP A 128 9.84 -7.13 6.55
CA ASP A 128 8.42 -7.47 6.51
C ASP A 128 7.63 -6.73 7.62
N ARG A 129 6.32 -6.54 7.38
CA ARG A 129 5.39 -5.74 8.21
C ARG A 129 5.90 -4.33 8.48
N THR A 130 6.35 -3.64 7.44
CA THR A 130 6.91 -2.28 7.56
C THR A 130 6.24 -1.34 6.57
N LEU A 131 5.91 -0.15 7.05
CA LEU A 131 5.55 1.00 6.22
C LEU A 131 6.83 1.75 5.84
N LEU A 132 7.00 1.98 4.54
CA LEU A 132 8.01 2.85 3.96
C LEU A 132 7.35 4.17 3.55
N ALA A 133 7.89 5.29 4.01
CA ALA A 133 7.57 6.62 3.52
C ALA A 133 8.86 7.25 2.97
N ALA A 134 8.85 7.68 1.72
CA ALA A 134 10.01 8.22 1.05
C ALA A 134 9.72 9.54 0.35
N SER A 135 10.68 10.44 0.45
CA SER A 135 10.79 11.67 -0.33
C SER A 135 12.02 11.60 -1.24
N ARG A 136 12.40 12.73 -1.85
CA ARG A 136 13.65 12.85 -2.62
C ARG A 136 14.91 12.83 -1.75
N THR A 137 14.78 13.07 -0.44
CA THR A 137 15.91 13.23 0.48
C THR A 137 15.98 12.14 1.52
N ASP A 138 14.82 11.61 1.93
CA ASP A 138 14.70 10.76 3.11
C ASP A 138 13.86 9.52 2.82
N VAL A 139 14.21 8.43 3.51
CA VAL A 139 13.41 7.21 3.59
C VAL A 139 13.21 6.88 5.07
N LEU A 140 11.96 6.80 5.48
CA LEU A 140 11.55 6.41 6.82
C LEU A 140 10.90 5.03 6.77
N LEU A 141 11.35 4.14 7.65
CA LEU A 141 10.79 2.80 7.82
C LEU A 141 10.13 2.72 9.21
N THR A 142 8.84 2.42 9.22
CA THR A 142 8.03 2.33 10.44
C THR A 142 7.44 0.92 10.54
N PRO A 143 7.81 0.12 11.55
CA PRO A 143 7.21 -1.19 11.77
C PRO A 143 5.70 -1.07 12.02
N LEU A 144 4.92 -1.90 11.34
CA LEU A 144 3.49 -2.06 11.54
C LEU A 144 3.26 -3.21 12.53
N LYS A 145 2.53 -2.94 13.61
CA LYS A 145 2.20 -3.98 14.59
C LYS A 145 1.06 -4.83 14.05
N GLU A 146 1.27 -6.13 13.97
CA GLU A 146 0.17 -7.05 13.67
C GLU A 146 -0.94 -6.89 14.72
N PRO A 147 -2.22 -6.86 14.32
CA PRO A 147 -3.32 -7.05 15.25
C PRO A 147 -3.15 -8.39 15.96
N PRO A 148 -3.41 -8.49 17.28
CA PRO A 148 -3.40 -9.78 17.95
C PRO A 148 -4.42 -10.73 17.29
N ALA A 149 -4.00 -11.99 17.10
CA ALA A 149 -4.79 -13.06 16.50
C ALA A 149 -5.99 -13.50 17.35
#